data_AF-A0A6V7JUB2-F1
#
_entry.id   AF-A0A6V7JUB2-F1
#
_cell.length_a   1.000
_cell.length_b   1.000
_cell.length_c   1.000
_cell.angle_alpha   90.00
_cell.angle_beta   90.00
_cell.angle_gamma   90.00
#
_symmetry.space_group_name_H-M   'P 1'
#
loop_
_entity.id
_entity.type
_entity.pdbx_description
1 polymer ?
#
loop_
_entity_poly.entity_id
_entity_poly.type
_entity_poly.pdbx_seq_one_letter_code
_entity_poly.pdbx_strand_id
1 'polypeptide(L)'
;ITIPNLTMNTMYEVMICAGTNSSINPHMIIRGNCSTPGTQLVARNCDKAPPLMRRSTDELSAGVIAGMICACFAIILAIAALILW
;
A
#
# COMPACT_ATOMS: atom_id res chain seq x y z
N ILE A 1 -18.10 5.87 -7.47
CA ILE A 1 -18.19 7.10 -8.28
C ILE A 1 -17.22 6.94 -9.43
N THR A 2 -17.69 7.07 -10.66
CA THR A 2 -16.86 7.00 -11.88
C THR A 2 -17.00 8.32 -12.62
N ILE A 3 -15.88 8.87 -13.10
CA ILE A 3 -15.85 10.10 -13.90
C ILE A 3 -15.62 9.68 -15.36
N PRO A 4 -16.66 9.65 -16.21
CA PRO A 4 -16.51 9.28 -17.61
C PRO A 4 -15.87 10.41 -18.43
N ASN A 5 -15.48 10.10 -19.67
CA ASN A 5 -15.00 11.08 -20.66
C ASN A 5 -13.71 11.83 -20.28
N LEU A 6 -12.81 11.19 -19.53
CA LEU A 6 -11.47 11.71 -19.30
C LEU A 6 -10.59 11.51 -20.53
N THR A 7 -9.78 12.51 -20.86
CA THR A 7 -8.81 12.40 -21.96
C THR A 7 -7.57 11.66 -21.47
N MET A 8 -7.11 10.69 -22.25
CA MET A 8 -5.89 9.93 -21.93
C MET A 8 -4.67 10.84 -21.87
N ASN A 9 -3.69 10.46 -21.03
CA ASN A 9 -2.42 11.16 -20.86
C ASN A 9 -2.57 12.63 -20.44
N THR A 10 -3.71 12.99 -19.86
CA THR A 10 -3.99 14.33 -19.34
C THR A 10 -3.92 14.30 -17.82
N MET A 11 -3.32 15.34 -17.24
CA MET A 11 -3.21 15.51 -15.79
C MET A 11 -4.47 16.21 -15.28
N TYR A 12 -5.14 15.59 -14.31
CA TYR A 12 -6.33 16.14 -13.67
C TYR A 12 -6.06 16.40 -12.20
N GLU A 13 -6.58 17.52 -11.71
CA GLU A 13 -6.62 17.84 -10.29
C GLU A 13 -7.99 17.42 -9.73
N VAL A 14 -7.97 16.64 -8.66
CA VAL A 14 -9.17 16.07 -8.04
C VAL A 14 -9.18 16.44 -6.56
N MET A 15 -10.33 16.92 -6.09
CA MET A 15 -10.58 17.21 -4.68
C MET A 15 -11.91 16.59 -4.26
N ILE A 16 -12.00 16.16 -3.01
CA ILE A 16 -13.18 15.50 -2.45
C ILE A 16 -13.71 16.38 -1.33
N CYS A 17 -14.97 16.77 -1.41
CA CYS A 17 -15.63 17.58 -0.39
C CYS A 17 -16.78 16.80 0.22
N ALA A 18 -16.91 16.84 1.55
CA ALA A 18 -18.07 16.28 2.23
C ALA A 18 -19.30 17.16 2.04
N GLY A 19 -20.48 16.55 1.92
CA GLY A 19 -21.76 17.25 1.93
C GLY A 19 -22.76 16.50 2.78
N THR A 20 -23.40 17.17 3.73
CA THR A 20 -24.48 16.61 4.54
C THR A 20 -25.82 17.20 4.11
N ASN A 21 -26.85 16.37 4.02
CA ASN A 21 -28.21 16.82 3.75
C ASN A 21 -28.95 17.03 5.07
N SER A 22 -29.62 18.15 5.24
CA SER A 22 -30.41 18.44 6.43
C SER A 22 -31.71 17.64 6.42
N SER A 23 -32.02 16.97 7.54
CA SER A 23 -33.30 16.28 7.74
C SER A 23 -34.46 17.26 7.94
N ILE A 24 -34.19 18.50 8.38
CA ILE A 24 -35.19 19.54 8.64
C ILE A 24 -35.49 20.33 7.37
N ASN A 25 -34.48 20.57 6.53
CA ASN A 25 -34.63 21.26 5.25
C ASN A 25 -33.98 20.44 4.12
N PRO A 26 -34.76 19.65 3.36
CA PRO A 26 -34.23 18.71 2.37
C PRO A 26 -33.60 19.38 1.15
N HIS A 27 -33.78 20.69 0.99
CA HIS A 27 -33.15 21.49 -0.07
C HIS A 27 -31.80 22.06 0.36
N MET A 28 -31.41 21.89 1.62
CA MET A 28 -30.17 22.43 2.17
C MET A 28 -29.11 21.33 2.25
N ILE A 29 -28.08 21.46 1.42
CA ILE A 29 -26.85 20.66 1.51
C ILE A 29 -25.77 21.52 2.17
N ILE A 30 -25.33 21.11 3.36
CA ILE A 30 -24.25 21.75 4.09
C ILE A 30 -22.93 21.14 3.59
N ARG A 31 -22.10 21.94 2.92
CA ARG A 31 -20.78 21.50 2.45
C ARG A 31 -19.75 21.62 3.57
N GLY A 32 -19.01 20.55 3.83
CA GLY A 32 -17.81 20.55 4.66
C GLY A 32 -16.58 20.95 3.87
N ASN A 33 -15.43 20.99 4.55
CA ASN A 33 -14.16 21.30 3.90
C ASN A 33 -13.80 20.25 2.84
N CYS A 34 -13.18 20.72 1.77
CA CYS A 34 -12.60 19.87 0.74
C CYS A 34 -11.24 19.34 1.21
N SER A 35 -10.88 18.15 0.72
CA SER A 35 -9.53 17.63 0.84
C SER A 35 -8.53 18.55 0.12
N THR A 36 -7.25 18.40 0.44
CA THR A 36 -6.20 18.97 -0.41
C THR A 36 -6.32 18.43 -1.83
N PRO A 37 -6.12 19.26 -2.87
CA PRO A 37 -6.16 18.80 -4.25
C PRO A 37 -5.09 17.74 -4.52
N GLY A 38 -5.48 16.64 -5.15
CA GLY A 38 -4.58 15.59 -5.61
C GLY A 38 -4.49 15.60 -7.13
N THR A 39 -3.27 15.67 -7.67
CA THR A 39 -3.05 15.61 -9.11
C THR A 39 -2.79 14.18 -9.56
N GLN A 40 -3.55 13.70 -10.54
CA GLN A 40 -3.43 12.35 -11.08
C GLN A 40 -3.33 12.40 -12.61
N LEU A 41 -2.34 11.68 -13.16
CA LEU A 41 -2.25 11.45 -14.59
C LEU A 41 -3.23 10.34 -14.98
N VAL A 42 -4.10 10.63 -15.96
CA VAL A 42 -4.99 9.61 -16.53
C VAL A 42 -4.17 8.72 -17.46
N ALA A 43 -3.96 7.48 -17.04
CA ALA A 43 -3.23 6.46 -17.78
C ALA A 43 -4.12 5.24 -18.02
N ARG A 44 -3.81 4.47 -19.07
CA ARG A 44 -4.48 3.17 -19.29
C ARG A 44 -4.20 2.24 -18.11
N ASN A 45 -5.24 1.59 -17.60
CA ASN A 45 -5.17 0.65 -16.49
C ASN A 45 -4.68 1.27 -15.16
N CYS A 46 -4.96 2.56 -14.92
CA CYS A 46 -4.61 3.23 -13.66
C CYS A 46 -5.36 2.67 -12.42
N ASP A 47 -6.37 1.84 -12.64
CA ASP A 47 -7.09 1.05 -11.64
C ASP A 47 -6.32 -0.17 -11.15
N LYS A 48 -5.34 -0.64 -11.93
CA LYS A 48 -4.48 -1.74 -11.51
C LYS A 48 -3.54 -1.18 -10.46
N ALA A 49 -3.51 -1.85 -9.30
CA ALA A 49 -2.48 -1.60 -8.32
C ALA A 49 -1.13 -1.54 -9.04
N PRO A 50 -0.30 -0.50 -8.82
CA PRO A 50 1.03 -0.48 -9.39
C PRO A 50 1.65 -1.83 -9.08
N PRO A 51 2.31 -2.51 -10.05
CA PRO A 51 2.95 -3.79 -9.79
C PRO A 51 3.75 -3.57 -8.53
N LEU A 52 3.36 -4.27 -7.43
CA LEU A 52 3.94 -4.13 -6.10
C LEU A 52 5.40 -3.88 -6.35
N MET A 53 5.85 -2.63 -6.15
CA MET A 53 7.19 -2.23 -6.53
C MET A 53 8.06 -3.24 -5.81
N ARG A 54 8.58 -4.22 -6.57
CA ARG A 54 9.28 -5.36 -6.00
C ARG A 54 10.48 -4.66 -5.42
N ARG A 55 10.40 -4.38 -4.12
CA ARG A 55 11.43 -3.70 -3.36
C ARG A 55 12.54 -4.72 -3.41
N SER A 56 13.36 -4.62 -4.46
CA SER A 56 14.54 -5.43 -4.71
C SER A 56 15.65 -4.90 -3.80
N THR A 57 15.29 -4.62 -2.55
CA THR A 57 16.19 -4.62 -1.43
C THR A 57 16.15 -6.07 -0.97
N ASP A 58 17.26 -6.78 -1.12
CA ASP A 58 17.50 -8.14 -0.63
C ASP A 58 17.39 -8.22 0.91
N GLU A 59 16.24 -7.81 1.45
CA GLU A 59 15.91 -7.93 2.86
C GLU A 59 15.35 -9.32 3.05
N LEU A 60 16.24 -10.24 3.40
CA LEU A 60 15.86 -11.59 3.83
C LEU A 60 14.78 -11.47 4.92
N SER A 61 13.68 -12.20 4.73
CA SER A 61 12.61 -12.25 5.74
C SER A 61 13.20 -12.64 7.11
N ALA A 62 12.71 -12.02 8.18
CA ALA A 62 13.13 -12.31 9.54
C ALA A 62 13.08 -13.82 9.86
N GLY A 63 12.13 -14.56 9.26
CA GLY A 63 12.05 -16.01 9.38
C GLY A 63 13.24 -16.76 8.75
N VAL A 64 13.76 -16.28 7.63
CA VAL A 64 14.92 -16.87 6.95
C VAL A 64 16.19 -16.63 7.77
N ILE A 65 16.33 -15.44 8.34
CA ILE A 65 17.45 -15.10 9.23
C ILE A 65 17.41 -15.96 10.50
N ALA A 66 16.25 -16.08 11.14
CA ALA A 66 16.07 -16.93 12.32
C ALA A 66 16.35 -18.41 12.02
N GLY A 67 15.92 -18.91 10.85
CA GLY A 67 16.17 -20.28 10.41
C GLY A 67 17.66 -20.58 10.23
N MET A 68 18.40 -19.67 9.58
CA MET A 68 19.86 -19.81 9.42
C MET A 68 20.57 -19.90 10.78
N ILE A 69 20.22 -19.02 11.72
CA ILE A 69 20.83 -19.00 13.05
C ILE A 69 20.56 -20.33 13.77
N CYS A 70 19.32 -20.81 13.74
CA CYS A 70 18.93 -22.06 14.39
C CYS A 70 19.69 -23.28 13.83
N ALA A 71 19.80 -23.39 12.51
CA ALA A 71 20.53 -24.47 11.85
C ALA A 71 22.02 -24.48 12.25
N CYS A 72 22.66 -23.30 12.29
CA CYS A 72 24.05 -23.18 12.72
C CYS A 72 24.25 -23.68 14.16
N PHE A 73 23.39 -23.29 15.10
CA PHE A 73 23.47 -23.76 16.49
C PHE A 73 23.30 -25.28 16.60
N ALA A 74 22.35 -25.86 15.88
CA ALA A 74 22.13 -27.31 15.91
C ALA A 74 23.36 -28.10 15.44
N ILE A 75 24.01 -27.65 14.37
CA ILE A 75 25.22 -28.29 13.82
C ILE A 75 26.38 -28.18 14.81
N ILE A 76 26.60 -27.00 15.40
CA ILE A 76 27.69 -26.80 16.38
C ILE A 76 27.49 -27.70 17.60
N LEU A 77 26.25 -27.80 18.12
CA LEU A 77 25.94 -28.67 19.24
C LEU A 77 26.16 -30.15 18.92
N ALA A 78 25.80 -30.59 17.71
CA ALA A 78 26.04 -31.97 17.28
C ALA A 78 27.54 -32.30 17.20
N ILE A 79 28.35 -31.39 16.66
CA ILE A 79 29.81 -31.57 16.58
C ILE A 79 30.43 -31.58 17.98
N ALA A 80 30.02 -30.67 18.86
CA ALA A 80 30.51 -30.62 20.23
C ALA A 80 30.18 -31.91 21.01
N ALA A 81 28.99 -32.46 20.82
CA ALA A 81 28.59 -33.73 21.42
C ALA A 81 29.46 -34.91 20.93
N LEU A 82 29.81 -34.93 19.64
CA LEU A 82 30.69 -35.96 19.07
C LEU A 82 32.14 -35.85 19.56
N ILE A 83 32.62 -34.64 19.87
CA ILE A 83 33.99 -34.41 20.38
C ILE A 83 34.08 -34.73 21.87
N LEU A 84 33.03 -34.44 22.64
CA LEU A 84 32.97 -34.74 24.07
C LEU A 84 32.68 -36.21 24.39
N TRP A 85 32.27 -37.00 23.39
CA TRP A 85 32.05 -38.43 23.48
C TRP A 85 33.35 -39.21 23.24
#